data_AF-A0A1I6FXU5-F1
#
_entry.id   AF-A0A1I6FXU5-F1
#
_cell.length_a   1.000
_cell.length_b   1.000
_cell.length_c   1.000
_cell.angle_alpha   90.00
_cell.angle_beta   90.00
_cell.angle_gamma   90.00
#
_symmetry.space_group_name_H-M   'P 1'
#
loop_
_entity.id
_entity.type
_entity.pdbx_description
1 polymer ?
#
loop_
_entity_poly.entity_id
_entity_poly.type
_entity_poly.pdbx_seq_one_letter_code
_entity_poly.pdbx_strand_id
1 'polypeptide(L)'
;MKMHYLLSFLLVVLAGHTTLAQTNTNTADQAELKTYVIERVIPNAGDLSAEELQGISKKSNEVLFEMGSGIEWLHSYVTDDKVICVYKAENEELLKEHAAKGGFPINNIRELSTVISPATAED
;
A
#
# COMPACT_ATOMS: atom_id res chain seq x y z
N MET A 1 -12.64 58.14 -34.21
CA MET A 1 -11.90 59.02 -35.14
C MET A 1 -10.45 58.53 -35.18
N LYS A 2 -10.18 57.58 -36.10
CA LYS A 2 -9.16 57.61 -37.17
C LYS A 2 -7.70 57.66 -36.65
N MET A 3 -6.92 56.57 -36.65
CA MET A 3 -6.36 55.78 -37.79
C MET A 3 -5.37 56.65 -38.59
N HIS A 4 -4.10 56.32 -38.83
CA HIS A 4 -3.43 55.17 -39.44
C HIS A 4 -1.91 55.31 -39.15
N TYR A 5 -1.06 54.30 -39.30
CA TYR A 5 -0.26 53.95 -40.49
C TYR A 5 0.72 52.85 -39.99
N LEU A 6 1.22 51.87 -40.73
CA LEU A 6 1.00 51.33 -42.06
C LEU A 6 1.94 50.11 -42.14
N LEU A 7 1.54 49.11 -42.94
CA LEU A 7 2.42 48.24 -43.73
C LEU A 7 3.31 47.18 -43.03
N SER A 8 3.20 45.98 -43.62
CA SER A 8 4.23 44.93 -43.78
C SER A 8 4.66 44.16 -42.53
N PHE A 9 4.23 42.91 -42.41
CA PHE A 9 5.00 41.77 -42.93
C PHE A 9 4.16 40.50 -42.89
N LEU A 10 4.00 39.91 -44.06
CA LEU A 10 3.53 38.55 -44.26
C LEU A 10 4.59 37.61 -43.65
N LEU A 11 4.25 36.87 -42.60
CA LEU A 11 4.99 35.68 -42.21
C LEU A 11 3.99 34.55 -41.99
N VAL A 12 3.83 33.73 -43.04
CA VAL A 12 3.18 32.44 -42.95
C VAL A 12 4.06 31.57 -42.06
N VAL A 13 3.68 31.42 -40.79
CA VAL A 13 4.26 30.40 -39.91
C VAL A 13 3.37 29.17 -40.01
N LEU A 14 3.67 28.30 -40.99
CA LEU A 14 3.33 26.88 -40.92
C LEU A 14 4.16 26.24 -39.80
N ALA A 15 3.80 26.50 -38.55
CA ALA A 15 4.26 25.68 -37.44
C ALA A 15 3.40 24.42 -37.47
N GLY A 16 3.99 23.34 -38.00
CA GLY A 16 3.36 22.04 -38.09
C GLY A 16 2.72 21.66 -36.76
N HIS A 17 1.47 21.21 -36.83
CA HIS A 17 0.89 20.42 -35.77
C HIS A 17 1.67 19.11 -35.70
N THR A 18 2.82 19.15 -35.02
CA THR A 18 3.36 17.96 -34.40
C THR A 18 2.37 17.64 -33.28
N THR A 19 1.43 16.76 -33.57
CA THR A 19 0.71 16.03 -32.53
C THR A 19 1.78 15.34 -31.70
N LEU A 20 2.22 15.98 -30.62
CA LEU A 20 2.82 15.26 -29.51
C LEU A 20 1.72 14.34 -29.02
N ALA A 21 1.82 13.06 -29.39
CA ALA A 21 1.11 12.02 -28.70
C ALA A 21 1.50 12.17 -27.22
N GLN A 22 0.59 12.69 -26.42
CA GLN A 22 0.68 12.55 -24.98
C GLN A 22 0.58 11.06 -24.71
N THR A 23 1.72 10.37 -24.68
CA THR A 23 1.83 9.15 -23.91
C THR A 23 1.55 9.55 -22.47
N ASN A 24 0.29 9.43 -22.07
CA ASN A 24 -0.08 9.30 -20.67
C ASN A 24 0.68 8.07 -20.17
N THR A 25 1.91 8.26 -19.71
CA THR A 25 2.58 7.31 -18.83
C THR A 25 1.99 7.47 -17.44
N ASN A 26 0.66 7.30 -17.33
CA ASN A 26 0.03 6.88 -16.07
C ASN A 26 -0.02 5.36 -16.10
N THR A 27 1.18 4.79 -16.11
CA THR A 27 1.40 3.36 -15.83
C THR A 27 2.76 3.25 -15.15
N ALA A 28 3.00 4.12 -14.16
CA ALA A 28 3.66 3.63 -12.97
C ALA A 28 2.59 2.78 -12.28
N ASP A 29 2.65 1.49 -12.61
CA ASP A 29 1.99 0.36 -11.97
C ASP A 29 1.71 0.66 -10.50
N GLN A 30 0.48 1.06 -10.15
CA GLN A 30 0.03 0.97 -8.77
C GLN A 30 -0.27 -0.51 -8.58
N ALA A 31 0.76 -1.27 -8.19
CA ALA A 31 0.62 -2.68 -7.89
C ALA A 31 -0.56 -2.82 -6.91
N GLU A 32 -1.58 -3.57 -7.33
CA GLU A 32 -2.79 -3.71 -6.54
C GLU A 32 -2.46 -4.41 -5.22
N LEU A 33 -2.70 -3.74 -4.10
CA LEU A 33 -2.46 -4.32 -2.78
C LEU A 33 -3.39 -5.51 -2.55
N LYS A 34 -2.80 -6.69 -2.32
CA LYS A 34 -3.52 -7.91 -1.93
C LYS A 34 -3.61 -7.98 -0.42
N THR A 35 -4.66 -8.62 0.10
CA THR A 35 -4.81 -8.81 1.54
C THR A 35 -4.17 -10.15 1.94
N TYR A 36 -3.44 -10.16 3.05
CA TYR A 36 -2.78 -11.33 3.60
C TYR A 36 -3.15 -11.53 5.07
N VAL A 37 -3.31 -12.79 5.47
CA VAL A 37 -3.28 -13.22 6.88
C VAL A 37 -1.90 -13.78 7.18
N ILE A 38 -1.31 -13.30 8.27
CA ILE A 38 -0.03 -13.75 8.79
C ILE A 38 -0.26 -14.38 10.16
N GLU A 39 0.21 -15.61 10.35
CA GLU A 39 0.21 -16.24 11.66
C GLU A 39 1.61 -16.17 12.29
N ARG A 40 1.64 -15.77 13.55
CA ARG A 40 2.84 -15.64 14.37
C ARG A 40 2.67 -16.42 15.65
N VAL A 41 3.50 -17.43 15.88
CA VAL A 41 3.53 -18.18 17.14
C VAL A 41 4.35 -17.38 18.14
N ILE A 42 3.69 -16.91 19.19
CA ILE A 42 4.26 -16.13 20.28
C ILE A 42 3.72 -16.76 21.57
N PRO A 43 4.51 -17.60 22.27
CA PRO A 43 4.05 -18.26 23.48
C PRO A 43 3.51 -17.26 24.50
N ASN A 44 2.34 -17.56 25.08
CA ASN A 44 1.65 -16.73 26.06
C ASN A 44 1.35 -15.31 25.56
N ALA A 45 1.09 -15.12 24.25
CA ALA A 45 0.70 -13.84 23.69
C ALA A 45 -0.56 -13.25 24.35
N GLY A 46 -1.49 -14.10 24.80
CA GLY A 46 -2.69 -13.69 25.51
C GLY A 46 -2.43 -13.10 26.90
N ASP A 47 -1.28 -13.40 27.50
CA ASP A 47 -0.87 -12.91 28.81
C ASP A 47 -0.10 -11.58 28.73
N LEU A 48 0.21 -11.11 27.51
CA LEU A 48 0.90 -9.84 27.32
C LEU A 48 0.07 -8.68 27.86
N SER A 49 0.71 -7.83 28.64
CA SER A 49 0.10 -6.62 29.17
C SER A 49 -0.24 -5.62 28.04
N ALA A 50 -1.14 -4.69 28.35
CA ALA A 50 -1.49 -3.62 27.43
C ALA A 50 -0.27 -2.76 27.01
N GLU A 51 0.71 -2.59 27.89
CA GLU A 51 1.95 -1.87 27.61
C GLU A 51 2.84 -2.65 26.62
N GLU A 52 2.98 -3.96 26.79
CA GLU A 52 3.74 -4.81 25.87
C GLU A 52 3.09 -4.85 24.48
N LEU A 53 1.77 -5.01 24.41
CA LEU A 53 1.02 -4.95 23.15
C LEU A 53 1.14 -3.59 22.46
N GLN A 54 1.13 -2.49 23.24
CA GLN A 54 1.41 -1.16 22.72
C GLN A 54 2.84 -1.05 22.16
N GLY A 55 3.82 -1.62 22.86
CA GLY A 55 5.22 -1.66 22.41
C GLY A 55 5.37 -2.39 21.07
N ILE A 56 4.72 -3.55 20.92
CA ILE A 56 4.69 -4.30 19.66
C ILE A 56 4.09 -3.45 18.53
N SER A 57 2.98 -2.79 18.81
CA SER A 57 2.29 -1.92 17.83
C SER A 57 3.15 -0.74 17.40
N LYS A 58 3.81 -0.07 18.36
CA LYS A 58 4.75 1.04 18.09
C LYS A 58 5.89 0.57 17.19
N LYS A 59 6.53 -0.55 17.52
CA LYS A 59 7.63 -1.10 16.72
C LYS A 59 7.19 -1.45 15.31
N SER A 60 6.00 -2.05 15.15
CA SER A 60 5.45 -2.35 13.82
C SER A 60 5.24 -1.09 12.99
N ASN A 61 4.65 -0.04 13.58
CA ASN A 61 4.41 1.23 12.91
C ASN A 61 5.69 1.97 12.52
N GLU A 62 6.72 1.93 13.37
CA GLU A 62 8.04 2.49 13.05
C GLU A 62 8.64 1.83 11.81
N VAL A 63 8.61 0.48 11.75
CA VAL A 63 9.13 -0.26 10.58
C VAL A 63 8.31 0.03 9.31
N LEU A 64 6.99 0.11 9.42
CA LEU A 64 6.14 0.48 8.28
C LEU A 64 6.44 1.88 7.77
N PHE A 65 6.65 2.84 8.68
CA PHE A 65 7.05 4.19 8.32
C PHE A 65 8.39 4.22 7.58
N GLU A 66 9.36 3.41 7.98
CA GLU A 66 10.66 3.28 7.30
C GLU A 66 10.55 2.61 5.92
N MET A 67 9.64 1.65 5.76
CA MET A 67 9.42 0.95 4.49
C MET A 67 8.65 1.77 3.47
N GLY A 68 7.81 2.70 3.92
CA GLY A 68 7.02 3.56 3.03
C GLY A 68 5.74 2.89 2.53
N SER A 69 5.46 3.02 1.23
CA SER A 69 4.24 2.50 0.60
C SER A 69 4.36 1.03 0.17
N GLY A 70 3.26 0.44 -0.28
CA GLY A 70 3.24 -0.93 -0.79
C GLY A 70 2.96 -1.99 0.28
N ILE A 71 2.89 -1.59 1.56
CA ILE A 71 2.49 -2.42 2.69
C ILE A 71 1.68 -1.60 3.69
N GLU A 72 0.62 -2.18 4.23
CA GLU A 72 -0.27 -1.57 5.20
C GLU A 72 -0.68 -2.61 6.24
N TRP A 73 -0.50 -2.30 7.52
CA TRP A 73 -1.05 -3.11 8.59
C TRP A 73 -2.48 -2.68 8.89
N LEU A 74 -3.44 -3.60 8.81
CA LEU A 74 -4.85 -3.29 9.12
C LEU A 74 -5.14 -3.47 10.61
N HIS A 75 -4.85 -4.66 11.14
CA HIS A 75 -5.05 -5.02 12.54
C HIS A 75 -4.42 -6.37 12.85
N SER A 76 -4.39 -6.72 14.14
CA SER A 76 -3.99 -8.04 14.63
C SER A 76 -4.97 -8.54 15.67
N TYR A 77 -5.17 -9.85 15.69
CA TYR A 77 -5.87 -10.58 16.74
C TYR A 77 -4.85 -11.28 17.62
N VAL A 78 -4.96 -11.08 18.93
CA VAL A 78 -4.14 -11.75 19.92
C VAL A 78 -4.96 -12.89 20.52
N THR A 79 -4.36 -14.07 20.58
CA THR A 79 -4.90 -15.28 21.18
C THR A 79 -3.90 -15.79 22.22
N ASP A 80 -4.20 -16.89 22.91
CA ASP A 80 -3.37 -17.44 23.98
C ASP A 80 -1.88 -17.59 23.56
N ASP A 81 -1.59 -18.19 22.40
CA ASP A 81 -0.23 -18.53 21.96
C ASP A 81 0.15 -17.95 20.59
N LYS A 82 -0.74 -17.15 19.98
CA LYS A 82 -0.54 -16.60 18.63
C LYS A 82 -1.01 -15.18 18.50
N VAL A 83 -0.36 -14.49 17.57
CA VAL A 83 -0.84 -13.24 16.99
C VAL A 83 -1.15 -13.48 15.51
N ILE A 84 -2.38 -13.21 15.10
CA ILE A 84 -2.85 -13.29 13.72
C ILE A 84 -2.96 -11.88 13.18
N CYS A 85 -2.15 -11.53 12.19
CA CYS A 85 -2.15 -10.18 11.61
C CYS A 85 -2.83 -10.17 10.25
N VAL A 86 -3.58 -9.10 9.97
CA VAL A 86 -4.13 -8.83 8.65
C VAL A 86 -3.39 -7.63 8.06
N TYR A 87 -2.81 -7.83 6.89
CA TYR A 87 -2.05 -6.82 6.14
C TYR A 87 -2.58 -6.69 4.73
N LYS A 88 -2.36 -5.53 4.12
CA LYS A 88 -2.35 -5.37 2.67
C LYS A 88 -0.91 -5.19 2.20
N ALA A 89 -0.53 -5.82 1.10
CA ALA A 89 0.79 -5.67 0.51
C ALA A 89 0.79 -5.93 -0.99
N GLU A 90 1.77 -5.39 -1.71
CA GLU A 90 1.98 -5.67 -3.14
C GLU A 90 2.41 -7.13 -3.37
N ASN A 91 3.12 -7.73 -2.40
CA ASN A 91 3.63 -9.10 -2.46
C ASN A 91 3.99 -9.61 -1.05
N GLU A 92 4.28 -10.91 -0.94
CA GLU A 92 4.68 -11.53 0.33
C GLU A 92 6.08 -11.08 0.82
N GLU A 93 6.96 -10.67 -0.09
CA GLU A 93 8.33 -10.29 0.22
C GLU A 93 8.38 -9.06 1.13
N LEU A 94 7.49 -8.08 0.90
CA LEU A 94 7.34 -6.92 1.78
C LEU A 94 6.92 -7.34 3.21
N LEU A 95 6.05 -8.33 3.36
CA LEU A 95 5.64 -8.84 4.67
C LEU A 95 6.81 -9.51 5.40
N LYS A 96 7.63 -10.27 4.67
CA LYS A 96 8.85 -10.91 5.18
C LYS A 96 9.88 -9.87 5.61
N GLU A 97 10.07 -8.81 4.81
CA GLU A 97 10.97 -7.70 5.14
C GLU A 97 10.50 -6.95 6.40
N HIS A 98 9.20 -6.62 6.50
CA HIS A 98 8.62 -5.97 7.68
C HIS A 98 8.89 -6.79 8.94
N ALA A 99 8.62 -8.09 8.89
CA ALA A 99 8.87 -8.99 10.01
C ALA A 99 10.34 -9.07 10.39
N ALA A 100 11.24 -9.15 9.41
CA ALA A 100 12.69 -9.18 9.64
C ALA A 100 13.18 -7.88 10.31
N LYS A 101 12.77 -6.71 9.83
CA LYS A 101 13.11 -5.40 10.43
C LYS A 101 12.49 -5.18 11.80
N GLY A 102 11.29 -5.72 12.02
CA GLY A 102 10.56 -5.65 13.28
C GLY A 102 11.02 -6.66 14.33
N GLY A 103 11.77 -7.69 13.94
CA GLY A 103 12.10 -8.82 14.81
C GLY A 103 10.87 -9.70 15.13
N PHE A 104 9.86 -9.70 14.26
CA PHE A 104 8.64 -10.48 14.46
C PHE A 104 8.77 -11.85 13.79
N PRO A 105 8.33 -12.95 14.44
CA PRO A 105 8.29 -14.25 13.78
C PRO A 105 7.26 -14.25 12.65
N ILE A 106 7.54 -14.99 11.58
CA ILE A 106 6.56 -15.38 10.55
C ILE A 106 6.52 -16.89 10.50
N ASN A 107 5.36 -17.47 10.78
CA ASN A 107 5.15 -18.90 10.70
C ASN A 107 4.37 -19.27 9.44
N ASN A 108 3.32 -18.51 9.12
CA ASN A 108 2.56 -18.67 7.88
C ASN A 108 2.21 -17.30 7.30
N ILE A 109 2.17 -17.22 5.97
CA ILE A 109 1.60 -16.11 5.20
C ILE A 109 0.61 -16.74 4.21
N ARG A 110 -0.59 -16.17 4.10
CA ARG A 110 -1.62 -16.59 3.15
C ARG A 110 -2.29 -15.37 2.55
N GLU A 111 -2.29 -15.25 1.23
CA GLU A 111 -3.15 -14.30 0.52
C GLU A 111 -4.62 -14.71 0.71
N LEU A 112 -5.50 -13.75 1.01
CA LEU A 112 -6.94 -14.00 1.10
C LEU A 112 -7.54 -14.07 -0.30
N SER A 113 -8.19 -15.19 -0.62
CA SER A 113 -8.96 -15.30 -1.87
C SER A 113 -10.35 -14.66 -1.77
N THR A 114 -10.96 -14.66 -0.58
CA THR A 114 -12.27 -14.06 -0.30
C THR A 114 -12.49 -13.89 1.20
N VAL A 115 -13.49 -13.10 1.59
CA VAL A 115 -13.98 -12.97 2.97
C VAL A 115 -15.45 -13.36 3.00
N ILE A 116 -15.82 -14.26 3.91
CA ILE A 116 -17.20 -14.62 4.17
C ILE A 116 -17.64 -14.05 5.52
N SER A 117 -18.91 -13.68 5.62
CA SER A 117 -19.55 -13.19 6.84
C SER A 117 -21.03 -13.60 6.84
N PRO A 118 -21.82 -13.33 7.90
CA PRO A 118 -23.26 -13.52 7.84
C PRO A 118 -23.93 -12.83 6.63
N ALA A 119 -23.39 -11.71 6.16
CA ALA A 119 -23.90 -11.02 4.96
C ALA A 119 -23.70 -11.84 3.67
N THR A 120 -22.71 -12.74 3.63
CA THR A 120 -22.48 -13.65 2.48
C THR A 120 -23.54 -14.76 2.41
N ALA A 121 -24.40 -14.88 3.42
CA ALA A 121 -25.53 -15.80 3.41
C ALA A 121 -26.82 -15.18 2.83
N GLU A 122 -26.79 -13.89 2.49
CA GLU A 122 -27.90 -13.17 1.86
C GLU A 122 -27.85 -13.33 0.33
N ASP A 123 -29.00 -13.51 -0.31
CA ASP A 123 -29.18 -13.66 -1.78
C ASP A 123 -29.34 -12.30 -2.50
#